data_AF-A0A924AKX4-F1
#
_entry.id   AF-A0A924AKX4-F1
#
_cell.length_a   1.000
_cell.length_b   1.000
_cell.length_c   1.000
_cell.angle_alpha   90.00
_cell.angle_beta   90.00
_cell.angle_gamma   90.00
#
_symmetry.space_group_name_H-M   'P 1'
#
loop_
_entity.id
_entity.type
_entity.pdbx_description
1 polymer ?
#
loop_
_entity_poly.entity_id
_entity_poly.type
_entity_poly.pdbx_seq_one_letter_code
_entity_poly.pdbx_strand_id
1 'polypeptide(L)'
;MNPTISDSQIARIEEAVRGAERLTSGEVRVHIEEKRPAGQDALTRAVEIFHSLSMAATAERNGVLFYVATETRNFAVIGDAGIDDAVPSGFWDAVRDRVLADFRDARYADGLVAGLAL
;
A
#
# COMPACT_ATOMS: atom_id res chain seq x y z
N MET A 1 -7.23 4.84 -21.94
CA MET A 1 -6.55 4.42 -20.69
C MET A 1 -7.54 3.53 -19.97
N ASN A 2 -7.17 2.32 -19.63
CA ASN A 2 -8.11 1.30 -19.17
C ASN A 2 -7.87 1.06 -17.67
N PRO A 3 -8.30 1.96 -16.77
CA PRO A 3 -7.90 1.81 -15.39
C PRO A 3 -8.72 0.68 -14.78
N THR A 4 -8.02 -0.35 -14.28
CA THR A 4 -8.60 -1.42 -13.45
C THR A 4 -9.31 -0.87 -12.19
N ILE A 5 -9.13 0.42 -11.88
CA ILE A 5 -9.75 1.14 -10.77
C ILE A 5 -10.39 2.43 -11.31
N SER A 6 -11.69 2.64 -11.04
CA SER A 6 -12.41 3.83 -11.49
C SER A 6 -12.07 5.09 -10.69
N ASP A 7 -12.40 6.27 -11.23
CA ASP A 7 -12.23 7.56 -10.52
C ASP A 7 -12.93 7.58 -9.15
N SER A 8 -14.12 7.00 -9.06
CA SER A 8 -14.85 6.89 -7.78
C SER A 8 -14.11 5.99 -6.78
N GLN A 9 -13.41 4.97 -7.25
CA GLN A 9 -12.60 4.11 -6.40
C GLN A 9 -11.29 4.80 -5.98
N ILE A 10 -10.65 5.54 -6.88
CA ILE A 10 -9.48 6.37 -6.56
C ILE A 10 -9.83 7.38 -5.46
N ALA A 11 -10.95 8.09 -5.60
CA ALA A 11 -11.41 9.05 -4.59
C ALA A 11 -11.63 8.40 -3.20
N ARG A 12 -12.13 7.16 -3.16
CA ARG A 12 -12.30 6.40 -1.91
C ARG A 12 -10.94 6.05 -1.29
N ILE A 13 -9.97 5.64 -2.10
CA ILE A 13 -8.62 5.31 -1.64
C ILE A 13 -7.93 6.57 -1.11
N GLU A 14 -8.00 7.68 -1.84
CA GLU A 14 -7.45 8.97 -1.40
C GLU A 14 -8.04 9.42 -0.06
N GLU A 15 -9.36 9.26 0.13
CA GLU A 15 -9.98 9.61 1.40
C GLU A 15 -9.54 8.70 2.55
N ALA A 16 -9.33 7.40 2.28
CA ALA A 16 -8.79 6.48 3.27
C ALA A 16 -7.34 6.83 3.65
N VAL A 17 -6.49 7.17 2.66
CA VAL A 17 -5.12 7.67 2.90
C VAL A 17 -5.16 8.91 3.77
N ARG A 18 -5.97 9.92 3.40
CA ARG A 18 -6.15 11.13 4.22
C ARG A 18 -6.65 10.82 5.63
N GLY A 19 -7.49 9.79 5.78
CA GLY A 19 -7.93 9.28 7.08
C GLY A 19 -6.78 8.77 7.93
N ALA A 20 -5.93 7.90 7.37
CA ALA A 20 -4.78 7.31 8.06
C ALA A 20 -3.73 8.37 8.46
N GLU A 21 -3.43 9.31 7.57
CA GLU A 21 -2.48 10.40 7.82
C GLU A 21 -2.99 11.43 8.85
N ARG A 22 -4.31 11.51 9.11
CA ARG A 22 -4.85 12.34 10.19
C ARG A 22 -4.70 11.70 11.57
N LEU A 23 -4.59 10.38 11.63
CA LEU A 23 -4.51 9.61 12.87
C LEU A 23 -3.07 9.31 13.28
N THR A 24 -2.11 9.51 12.36
CA THR A 24 -0.70 9.21 12.57
C THR A 24 0.17 10.37 12.08
N SER A 25 1.43 10.44 12.51
CA SER A 25 2.40 11.36 11.89
C SER A 25 3.01 10.79 10.60
N GLY A 26 2.61 9.58 10.19
CA GLY A 26 3.17 8.85 9.07
C GLY A 26 2.68 9.36 7.72
N GLU A 27 3.54 9.24 6.71
CA GLU A 27 3.18 9.49 5.32
C GLU A 27 2.75 8.18 4.66
N VAL A 28 1.55 8.13 4.11
CA VAL A 28 1.00 6.92 3.49
C VAL A 28 0.81 7.13 2.01
N ARG A 29 1.34 6.22 1.20
CA ARG A 29 1.15 6.25 -0.26
C ARG A 29 0.65 4.92 -0.79
N VAL A 30 -0.16 5.00 -1.85
CA VAL A 30 -0.66 3.85 -2.58
C VAL A 30 -0.14 3.94 -4.01
N HIS A 31 0.60 2.92 -4.45
CA HIS A 31 1.06 2.78 -5.83
C HIS A 31 0.35 1.62 -6.50
N ILE A 32 -0.23 1.88 -7.66
CA ILE A 32 -1.02 0.92 -8.43
C ILE A 32 -0.47 0.88 -9.85
N GLU A 33 -0.02 -0.31 -10.26
CA GLU A 33 0.36 -0.59 -11.64
C GLU A 33 -0.46 -1.76 -12.20
N GLU A 34 -0.55 -1.87 -13.53
CA GLU A 34 -1.24 -3.00 -14.16
C GLU A 34 -0.44 -4.28 -13.94
N LYS A 35 0.86 -4.24 -14.27
CA LYS A 35 1.74 -5.38 -14.26
C LYS A 35 3.10 -5.03 -13.69
N ARG A 36 3.59 -5.93 -12.84
CA ARG A 36 4.93 -5.87 -12.27
C ARG A 36 6.00 -6.31 -13.28
N PRO A 37 7.23 -5.76 -13.26
CA PRO A 37 8.33 -6.23 -14.09
C PRO A 37 8.56 -7.75 -13.98
N ALA A 38 8.73 -8.44 -15.11
CA ALA A 38 8.97 -9.89 -15.09
C ALA A 38 10.27 -10.24 -14.35
N GLY A 39 10.24 -11.31 -13.55
CA GLY A 39 11.43 -11.82 -12.84
C GLY A 39 11.77 -11.16 -11.51
N GLN A 40 11.08 -10.08 -11.13
CA GLN A 40 11.17 -9.49 -9.79
C GLN A 40 10.09 -10.12 -8.86
N ASP A 41 9.96 -9.73 -7.59
CA ASP A 41 8.79 -10.01 -6.76
C ASP A 41 8.09 -8.72 -6.30
N ALA A 42 6.93 -8.84 -5.65
CA ALA A 42 6.13 -7.68 -5.23
C ALA A 42 6.88 -6.80 -4.22
N LEU A 43 7.63 -7.42 -3.31
CA LEU A 43 8.35 -6.73 -2.25
C LEU A 43 9.53 -5.93 -2.81
N THR A 44 10.33 -6.54 -3.67
CA THR A 44 11.46 -5.88 -4.35
C THR A 44 10.98 -4.68 -5.16
N ARG A 45 9.86 -4.84 -5.88
CA ARG A 45 9.26 -3.73 -6.63
C ARG A 45 8.77 -2.61 -5.71
N ALA A 46 8.14 -2.94 -4.58
CA ALA A 46 7.70 -1.97 -3.60
C ALA A 46 8.90 -1.17 -3.03
N VAL A 47 10.00 -1.84 -2.68
CA VAL A 47 11.23 -1.19 -2.18
C VAL A 47 11.81 -0.21 -3.20
N GLU A 48 11.88 -0.61 -4.48
CA GLU A 48 12.31 0.30 -5.55
C GLU A 48 11.44 1.55 -5.64
N ILE A 49 10.12 1.38 -5.60
CA ILE A 49 9.17 2.49 -5.68
C ILE A 49 9.32 3.39 -4.45
N PHE A 50 9.44 2.82 -3.26
CA PHE A 50 9.62 3.55 -2.00
C PHE A 50 10.85 4.47 -2.04
N HIS A 51 11.97 3.95 -2.53
CA HIS A 51 13.18 4.74 -2.74
C HIS A 51 13.00 5.78 -3.84
N SER A 52 12.36 5.43 -4.96
CA SER A 52 12.14 6.36 -6.08
C SER A 52 11.25 7.55 -5.71
N LEU A 53 10.34 7.36 -4.75
CA LEU A 53 9.44 8.37 -4.21
C LEU A 53 10.04 9.14 -3.03
N SER A 54 11.29 8.85 -2.66
CA SER A 54 11.98 9.43 -1.50
C SER A 54 11.21 9.27 -0.18
N MET A 55 10.44 8.19 -0.01
CA MET A 55 9.60 7.98 1.18
C MET A 55 10.41 7.70 2.46
N ALA A 56 11.69 7.37 2.32
CA ALA A 56 12.64 7.25 3.43
C ALA A 56 13.15 8.61 3.96
N ALA A 57 12.80 9.72 3.30
CA ALA A 57 13.27 11.06 3.63
C ALA A 57 12.38 11.77 4.67
N THR A 58 11.66 11.01 5.50
CA THR A 58 10.88 11.54 6.61
C THR A 58 11.76 11.61 7.87
N ALA A 59 11.61 12.67 8.66
CA ALA A 59 12.41 12.86 9.88
C ALA A 59 12.17 11.74 10.91
N GLU A 60 10.95 11.22 10.95
CA GLU A 60 10.52 10.17 11.88
C GLU A 60 10.61 8.76 11.27
N ARG A 61 11.10 8.61 10.02
CA ARG A 61 11.22 7.32 9.34
C ARG A 61 9.91 6.54 9.37
N ASN A 62 8.82 7.21 9.01
CA ASN A 62 7.44 6.75 9.17
C ASN A 62 6.66 6.76 7.86
N GLY A 63 7.34 6.52 6.74
CA GLY A 63 6.68 6.32 5.44
C GLY A 63 6.11 4.91 5.31
N VAL A 64 4.90 4.77 4.75
CA VAL A 64 4.28 3.49 4.40
C VAL A 64 3.85 3.48 2.94
N LEU A 65 4.26 2.45 2.19
CA LEU A 65 3.85 2.25 0.80
C LEU A 65 3.03 0.96 0.68
N PHE A 66 1.81 1.12 0.17
CA PHE A 66 0.99 0.03 -0.34
C PHE A 66 1.23 -0.10 -1.84
N TYR A 67 1.70 -1.26 -2.28
CA TYR A 67 1.98 -1.56 -3.68
C TYR A 67 1.01 -2.62 -4.21
N VAL A 68 0.40 -2.36 -5.37
CA VAL A 68 -0.53 -3.28 -6.05
C VAL A 68 -0.17 -3.41 -7.52
N ALA A 69 -0.08 -4.66 -8.01
CA ALA A 69 -0.14 -4.97 -9.43
C ALA A 69 -1.40 -5.78 -9.75
N THR A 70 -2.32 -5.17 -10.49
CA THR A 70 -3.69 -5.70 -10.66
C THR A 70 -3.82 -6.90 -11.60
N GLU A 71 -3.04 -6.96 -12.69
CA GLU A 71 -3.04 -8.07 -13.65
C GLU A 71 -2.36 -9.32 -13.06
N THR A 72 -1.25 -9.11 -12.37
CA THR A 72 -0.46 -10.19 -11.74
C THR A 72 -0.94 -10.55 -10.33
N ARG A 73 -1.96 -9.83 -9.82
CA ARG A 73 -2.56 -10.00 -8.49
C ARG A 73 -1.52 -10.03 -7.38
N ASN A 74 -0.55 -9.13 -7.46
CA ASN A 74 0.49 -9.00 -6.46
C ASN A 74 0.20 -7.81 -5.54
N PHE A 75 0.51 -8.01 -4.26
CA PHE A 75 0.40 -6.98 -3.23
C PHE A 75 1.65 -7.03 -2.34
N ALA A 76 2.14 -5.86 -1.96
CA ALA A 76 3.14 -5.71 -0.91
C ALA A 76 2.84 -4.45 -0.11
N VAL A 77 3.13 -4.50 1.18
CA VAL A 77 3.14 -3.33 2.07
C VAL A 77 4.53 -3.24 2.68
N ILE A 78 5.11 -2.04 2.67
CA ILE A 78 6.37 -1.76 3.34
C ILE A 78 6.22 -0.50 4.18
N GLY A 79 6.73 -0.56 5.40
CA GLY A 79 6.90 0.58 6.29
C GLY A 79 8.38 0.87 6.47
N ASP A 80 8.68 2.12 6.78
CA ASP A 80 10.01 2.53 7.20
C ASP A 80 10.25 2.16 8.68
N ALA A 81 11.51 2.18 9.11
CA ALA A 81 11.96 1.59 10.36
C ALA A 81 11.25 2.16 11.60
N GLY A 82 10.90 3.44 11.60
CA GLY A 82 10.20 4.08 12.72
C GLY A 82 8.79 3.52 12.94
N ILE A 83 8.10 3.09 11.88
CA ILE A 83 6.81 2.40 12.01
C ILE A 83 7.01 0.95 12.37
N ASP A 84 7.99 0.27 11.76
CA ASP A 84 8.25 -1.14 12.05
C ASP A 84 8.58 -1.38 13.53
N ASP A 85 9.33 -0.46 14.14
CA ASP A 85 9.65 -0.48 15.58
C ASP A 85 8.44 -0.17 16.48
N ALA A 86 7.44 0.55 15.96
CA ALA A 86 6.26 1.00 16.72
C ALA A 86 5.08 0.02 16.66
N VAL A 87 5.01 -0.82 15.63
CA VAL A 87 3.90 -1.75 15.43
C VAL A 87 4.16 -3.12 16.08
N PRO A 88 3.12 -3.80 16.58
CA PRO A 88 3.28 -5.15 17.11
C PRO A 88 3.72 -6.15 16.04
N SER A 89 4.39 -7.22 16.46
CA SER A 89 4.68 -8.36 15.59
C SER A 89 3.40 -8.90 14.94
N GLY A 90 3.46 -9.18 13.64
CA GLY A 90 2.31 -9.65 12.85
C GLY A 90 1.36 -8.55 12.36
N PHE A 91 1.61 -7.27 12.67
CA PHE A 91 0.82 -6.15 12.15
C PHE A 91 0.77 -6.15 10.62
N TRP A 92 1.92 -6.22 9.96
CA TRP A 92 2.00 -6.24 8.50
C TRP A 92 1.36 -7.47 7.88
N ASP A 93 1.43 -8.62 8.54
CA ASP A 93 0.73 -9.83 8.12
C ASP A 93 -0.78 -9.63 8.18
N ALA A 94 -1.30 -9.01 9.25
CA ALA A 94 -2.72 -8.70 9.37
C ALA A 94 -3.20 -7.71 8.30
N VAL A 95 -2.41 -6.65 8.02
CA VAL A 95 -2.69 -5.69 6.94
C VAL A 95 -2.73 -6.42 5.59
N ARG A 96 -1.71 -7.23 5.29
CA ARG A 96 -1.65 -8.02 4.06
C ARG A 96 -2.86 -8.93 3.92
N ASP A 97 -3.17 -9.71 4.94
CA ASP A 97 -4.24 -10.70 4.88
C ASP A 97 -5.61 -10.01 4.73
N ARG A 98 -5.81 -8.86 5.38
CA ARG A 98 -7.01 -8.05 5.23
C ARG A 98 -7.19 -7.52 3.81
N VAL A 99 -6.13 -6.98 3.21
CA VAL A 99 -6.15 -6.46 1.83
C VAL A 99 -6.38 -7.61 0.85
N LEU A 100 -5.66 -8.72 1.01
CA LEU A 100 -5.74 -9.89 0.13
C LEU A 100 -7.12 -10.55 0.17
N ALA A 101 -7.84 -10.49 1.30
CA ALA A 101 -9.20 -11.03 1.40
C ALA A 101 -10.14 -10.43 0.34
N ASP A 102 -10.06 -9.12 0.07
CA ASP A 102 -10.90 -8.45 -0.93
C ASP A 102 -10.32 -8.58 -2.36
N PHE A 103 -8.99 -8.71 -2.50
CA PHE A 103 -8.34 -8.89 -3.81
C PHE A 103 -8.72 -10.21 -4.48
N ARG A 104 -9.11 -11.23 -3.71
CA ARG A 104 -9.62 -12.51 -4.23
C ARG A 104 -10.83 -12.33 -5.15
N ASP A 105 -11.66 -11.33 -4.87
CA ASP A 105 -12.85 -10.99 -5.65
C ASP A 105 -12.61 -9.82 -6.62
N ALA A 106 -11.35 -9.47 -6.90
CA ALA A 106 -10.94 -8.28 -7.65
C ALA A 106 -11.48 -6.96 -7.06
N ARG A 107 -11.82 -6.93 -5.77
CA ARG A 107 -12.26 -5.72 -5.05
C ARG A 107 -11.07 -4.93 -4.52
N TYR A 108 -10.19 -4.48 -5.42
CA TYR A 108 -8.91 -3.86 -5.08
C TYR A 108 -9.06 -2.60 -4.22
N ALA A 109 -9.98 -1.70 -4.58
CA ALA A 109 -10.21 -0.48 -3.83
C ALA A 109 -10.73 -0.74 -2.42
N ASP A 110 -11.62 -1.73 -2.25
CA ASP A 110 -12.15 -2.09 -0.93
C ASP A 110 -11.05 -2.68 -0.04
N GLY A 111 -10.20 -3.55 -0.61
CA GLY A 111 -9.05 -4.11 0.10
C GLY A 111 -8.07 -3.04 0.55
N LEU A 112 -7.73 -2.09 -0.33
CA LEU A 112 -6.85 -0.97 0.02
C LEU A 112 -7.44 -0.08 1.11
N VAL A 113 -8.70 0.33 0.98
CA VAL A 113 -9.39 1.14 2.00
C VAL A 113 -9.43 0.41 3.34
N ALA A 114 -9.66 -0.90 3.35
CA ALA A 114 -9.68 -1.69 4.56
C ALA A 114 -8.29 -1.84 5.21
N GLY A 115 -7.23 -1.99 4.41
CA GLY A 115 -5.87 -2.06 4.90
C GLY A 115 -5.38 -0.73 5.48
N LEU A 116 -5.80 0.39 4.90
CA LEU A 116 -5.49 1.75 5.38
C LEU A 116 -6.23 2.12 6.68
N ALA A 117 -7.24 1.35 7.07
CA ALA A 117 -8.05 1.60 8.27
C ALA A 117 -7.59 0.81 9.51
N LEU A 118 -6.53 0.01 9.38
CA LEU A 118 -5.89 -0.73 10.47
C LEU A 118 -4.80 0.11 11.15
#